data_AF-A0A3D0XQQ2-F1
#
_entry.id   AF-A0A3D0XQQ2-F1
#
_cell.length_a   1.000
_cell.length_b   1.000
_cell.length_c   1.000
_cell.angle_alpha   90.00
_cell.angle_beta   90.00
_cell.angle_gamma   90.00
#
_symmetry.space_group_name_H-M   'P 1'
#
loop_
_entity.id
_entity.type
_entity.pdbx_description
1 polymer ?
#
loop_
_entity_poly.entity_id
_entity_poly.type
_entity_poly.pdbx_seq_one_letter_code
_entity_poly.pdbx_strand_id
1 'polypeptide(L)' 'MVAHKRKKGGIVTPQNTRIKEGKALRTGVTTGSCATGAAKAAATALLSGQTPPTIRMKTPGGEEVFPSL' A
#
# COMPACT_ATOMS: atom_id res chain seq x y z
N MET A 1 16.76 -29.56 -0.80
CA MET A 1 16.29 -28.99 -2.08
C MET A 1 14.79 -28.70 -1.93
N VAL A 2 14.41 -27.63 -1.21
CA VAL A 2 13.00 -27.35 -0.87
C VAL A 2 12.37 -26.53 -1.98
N ALA A 3 11.41 -27.15 -2.66
CA ALA A 3 10.67 -26.57 -3.77
C ALA A 3 9.72 -25.45 -3.29
N HIS A 4 10.07 -24.19 -3.58
CA HIS A 4 9.16 -23.06 -3.44
C HIS A 4 8.09 -23.11 -4.54
N LYS A 5 6.93 -23.68 -4.21
CA LYS A 5 5.76 -23.70 -5.09
C LYS A 5 5.18 -22.28 -5.18
N ARG A 6 5.58 -21.50 -6.19
CA ARG A 6 4.97 -20.20 -6.52
C ARG A 6 3.51 -20.40 -6.96
N LYS A 7 2.56 -20.00 -6.12
CA LYS A 7 1.13 -19.94 -6.50
C LYS A 7 0.89 -18.60 -7.22
N LYS A 8 0.76 -18.65 -8.56
CA LYS A 8 0.28 -17.55 -9.40
C LYS A 8 -1.24 -17.43 -9.26
N GLY A 9 -1.73 -16.23 -8.99
CA GLY A 9 -3.16 -15.90 -8.82
C GLY A 9 -3.30 -14.65 -7.95
N GLY A 10 -2.69 -13.55 -8.39
CA GLY A 10 -2.39 -12.38 -7.57
C GLY A 10 -3.59 -11.50 -7.30
N ILE A 11 -4.35 -11.83 -6.25
CA ILE A 11 -4.97 -10.79 -5.44
C ILE A 11 -3.81 -10.24 -4.61
N VAL A 12 -3.39 -9.00 -4.87
CA VAL A 12 -2.50 -8.28 -3.96
C VAL A 12 -3.26 -8.05 -2.66
N THR A 13 -3.25 -9.04 -1.77
CA THR A 13 -3.82 -8.92 -0.43
C THR A 13 -2.86 -8.03 0.37
N PRO A 14 -3.28 -6.83 0.83
CA PRO A 14 -2.47 -6.09 1.78
C PRO A 14 -2.31 -6.95 3.03
N GLN A 15 -1.08 -7.07 3.55
CA GLN A 15 -0.72 -8.07 4.57
C GLN A 15 -1.49 -7.91 5.89
N ASN A 16 -2.17 -6.78 6.10
CA ASN A 16 -3.05 -6.49 7.23
C ASN A 16 -4.56 -6.78 7.03
N THR A 17 -4.94 -7.48 5.95
CA THR A 17 -6.36 -7.82 5.70
C THR A 17 -6.89 -8.81 6.75
N ARG A 18 -7.84 -8.37 7.59
CA ARG A 18 -8.55 -9.29 8.49
C ARG A 18 -9.59 -10.11 7.73
N ILE A 19 -9.51 -11.43 7.88
CA ILE A 19 -10.50 -12.36 7.33
C ILE A 19 -11.54 -12.64 8.41
N LYS A 20 -12.80 -12.31 8.15
CA LYS A 20 -13.93 -12.65 9.00
C LYS A 20 -14.91 -13.47 8.17
N GLU A 21 -15.27 -14.66 8.65
CA GLU A 21 -16.26 -15.55 8.00
C GLU A 21 -15.92 -15.85 6.51
N GLY A 22 -14.63 -16.09 6.23
CA GLY A 22 -14.14 -16.38 4.88
C GLY A 22 -14.09 -15.18 3.93
N LYS A 23 -14.44 -13.96 4.41
CA LYS A 23 -14.40 -12.73 3.62
C LYS A 23 -13.28 -11.80 4.10
N ALA A 24 -12.54 -11.24 3.14
CA ALA A 24 -11.57 -10.19 3.39
C ALA A 24 -12.29 -8.87 3.71
N LEU A 25 -12.03 -8.29 4.87
CA LEU A 25 -12.54 -6.97 5.24
C LEU A 25 -11.73 -5.88 4.54
N ARG A 26 -12.41 -4.80 4.13
CA ARG A 26 -11.73 -3.60 3.63
C ARG A 26 -10.93 -2.97 4.76
N THR A 27 -9.63 -2.82 4.55
CA THR A 27 -8.73 -2.07 5.42
C THR A 27 -8.52 -0.67 4.85
N GLY A 28 -8.73 0.35 5.67
CA GLY A 28 -8.41 1.74 5.32
C GLY A 28 -6.99 2.13 5.71
N VAL A 29 -6.54 3.29 5.21
CA VAL A 29 -5.30 3.92 5.66
C VAL A 29 -5.56 4.76 6.91
N THR A 30 -4.57 4.84 7.80
CA THR A 30 -4.66 5.74 8.97
C THR A 30 -4.43 7.19 8.54
N THR A 31 -4.88 8.16 9.34
CA THR A 31 -4.64 9.60 9.10
C THR A 31 -3.16 9.90 8.92
N GLY A 32 -2.28 9.27 9.71
CA GLY A 32 -0.83 9.44 9.60
C GLY A 32 -0.25 8.91 8.28
N SER A 33 -0.78 7.80 7.78
CA SER A 33 -0.44 7.28 6.46
C SER A 33 -0.86 8.26 5.35
N CYS A 34 -2.07 8.81 5.41
CA CYS A 34 -2.52 9.83 4.46
C CYS A 34 -1.61 11.08 4.47
N ALA A 35 -1.27 11.59 5.66
CA ALA A 35 -0.39 12.76 5.81
C ALA A 35 1.01 12.52 5.22
N THR A 36 1.59 11.34 5.49
CA THR A 36 2.88 10.94 4.92
C THR A 36 2.82 10.90 3.39
N GLY A 37 1.72 10.38 2.86
CA GLY A 37 1.51 10.30 1.43
C GLY A 37 1.37 11.66 0.74
N ALA A 38 0.56 12.54 1.32
CA ALA A 38 0.39 13.90 0.82
C ALA A 38 1.70 14.69 0.83
N ALA A 39 2.48 14.59 1.93
CA ALA A 39 3.78 15.26 2.03
C ALA A 39 4.76 14.76 0.94
N LYS A 40 4.81 13.45 0.71
CA LYS A 40 5.65 12.86 -0.35
C LYS A 40 5.18 13.28 -1.74
N ALA A 41 3.87 13.30 -1.98
CA ALA A 41 3.32 13.74 -3.26
C ALA A 41 3.67 15.20 -3.55
N ALA A 42 3.49 16.09 -2.57
CA ALA A 42 3.83 17.51 -2.68
C ALA A 42 5.33 17.72 -2.93
N ALA A 43 6.19 17.05 -2.17
CA ALA A 43 7.65 17.12 -2.38
C ALA A 43 8.05 16.63 -3.78
N THR A 44 7.44 15.53 -4.25
CA THR A 44 7.70 15.00 -5.59
C THR A 44 7.23 15.97 -6.67
N ALA A 45 6.06 16.60 -6.50
CA ALA A 45 5.53 17.57 -7.44
C ALA A 45 6.40 18.82 -7.52
N LEU A 46 6.88 19.32 -6.39
CA LEU A 46 7.79 20.48 -6.36
C LEU A 46 9.15 20.18 -7.00
N LEU A 47 9.70 18.98 -6.80
CA LEU A 47 11.03 18.62 -7.30
C LEU A 47 11.03 18.18 -8.78
N SER A 48 9.96 17.52 -9.23
CA SER A 48 9.87 16.97 -10.59
C SER A 48 9.00 17.81 -11.54
N GLY A 49 8.22 18.75 -11.00
CA GLY A 49 7.20 19.48 -11.75
C GLY A 49 5.98 18.64 -12.15
N GLN A 50 5.91 17.37 -11.75
CA GLN A 50 4.82 16.46 -12.08
C GLN A 50 4.06 16.02 -10.83
N THR A 51 2.74 16.10 -10.86
CA THR A 51 1.88 15.63 -9.77
C THR A 51 1.63 14.12 -9.90
N PRO A 52 2.23 13.29 -9.03
CA PRO A 52 2.04 11.84 -9.13
C PRO A 52 0.60 11.47 -8.76
N PRO A 53 -0.11 10.66 -9.57
CA PRO A 53 -1.47 10.22 -9.24
C PRO A 53 -1.50 9.24 -8.07
N THR A 54 -0.38 8.57 -7.79
CA THR A 54 -0.22 7.65 -6.67
C THR A 54 1.19 7.73 -6.11
N ILE A 55 1.33 7.57 -4.79
CA ILE A 55 2.62 7.56 -4.10
C ILE A 55 2.80 6.24 -3.36
N ARG A 56 4.03 5.73 -3.34
CA ARG A 56 4.39 4.57 -2.51
C ARG A 56 4.94 5.07 -1.18
N MET A 57 4.40 4.59 -0.06
CA MET A 57 4.90 4.89 1.29
C MET A 57 5.05 3.63 2.12
N LYS A 58 6.01 3.66 3.06
CA LYS A 58 6.18 2.60 4.06
C LYS A 58 5.41 2.98 5.31
N THR A 59 4.66 2.05 5.86
CA THR A 59 4.04 2.20 7.18
C THR A 59 5.03 1.74 8.27
N PRO A 60 4.85 2.17 9.53
CA PRO A 60 5.66 1.69 10.65
C PRO A 60 5.63 0.17 10.82
N GLY A 61 4.57 -0.50 10.36
CA GLY A 61 4.46 -1.96 10.34
C GLY A 61 5.30 -2.65 9.26
N GLY A 62 6.08 -1.90 8.47
CA GLY A 62 6.91 -2.42 7.39
C GLY A 62 6.17 -2.66 6.08
N GLU A 63 4.86 -2.38 6.01
CA GLU A 63 4.07 -2.54 4.80
C GLU A 63 4.27 -1.37 3.84
N GLU A 64 4.41 -1.68 2.55
CA GLU A 64 4.35 -0.64 1.52
C GLU A 64 2.92 -0.50 1.01
N VAL A 65 2.36 0.67 1.27
CA VAL A 65 1.00 1.01 0.87
C VAL A 65 1.06 1.83 -0.41
N PHE A 66 0.28 1.37 -1.38
CA PHE A 66 -0.07 2.11 -2.59
C PHE A 66 -1.53 2.51 -2.44
N PRO A 67 -1.85 3.78 -2.16
CA PRO A 67 -3.23 4.25 -2.18
C PRO A 67 -3.67 4.27 -3.64
N SER A 68 -4.14 3.15 -4.16
CA SER A 68 -4.92 3.11 -5.40
C SER A 68 -6.28 3.73 -5.10
N LEU A 69 -6.51 4.93 -5.64
CA LEU A 69 -7.83 5.57 -5.70
C LEU A 69 -8.78 4.76 -6.60
#